data_AF-O45600-F1
#
_entry.id   AF-O45600-F1
#
_cell.length_a   1.000
_cell.length_b   1.000
_cell.length_c   1.000
_cell.angle_alpha   90.00
_cell.angle_beta   90.00
_cell.angle_gamma   90.00
#
_symmetry.space_group_name_H-M   'P 1'
#
loop_
_entity.id
_entity.type
_entity.pdbx_description
1 polymer ?
#
loop_
_entity_poly.entity_id
_entity_poly.type
_entity_poly.pdbx_seq_one_letter_code
_entity_poly.pdbx_strand_id
1 'polypeptide(L)'
;MSIFPLLNLPEKSLNYVLRRMPLTELIGFALISQTAKNHVENLNIKMRDVLVGLEDNIRFYIRADRNNFVASAFFSFDINQVLEQPGKREFILKTSEGQTWTNPGLGVRQFLDHVLEIGHHPELSIFFNKIDCDEDTICDMFDVLALETFAMYIGNFVNIFYQKMLKYYLKNKKVQ
;
A
#
# COMPACT_ATOMS: atom_id res chain seq x y z
N MET A 1 4.53 -24.09 -16.78
CA MET A 1 5.81 -24.07 -16.06
C MET A 1 5.84 -22.80 -15.23
N SER A 2 5.98 -22.91 -13.91
CA SER A 2 6.21 -21.74 -13.06
C SER A 2 7.58 -21.15 -13.41
N ILE A 3 7.61 -19.88 -13.82
CA ILE A 3 8.85 -19.14 -14.16
C ILE A 3 9.70 -18.93 -12.89
N PHE A 4 9.10 -19.02 -11.70
CA PHE A 4 9.76 -18.68 -10.45
C PHE A 4 10.18 -19.96 -9.69
N PRO A 5 11.50 -20.24 -9.54
CA PRO A 5 11.99 -21.48 -8.94
C PRO A 5 11.47 -21.73 -7.52
N LEU A 6 11.22 -20.67 -6.75
CA LEU A 6 10.71 -20.77 -5.38
C LEU A 6 9.35 -21.48 -5.33
N LEU A 7 8.48 -21.23 -6.30
CA LEU A 7 7.14 -21.85 -6.38
C LEU A 7 7.20 -23.35 -6.76
N ASN A 8 8.34 -23.86 -7.20
CA ASN A 8 8.54 -25.28 -7.48
C ASN A 8 9.03 -26.07 -6.25
N LEU A 9 9.30 -25.39 -5.13
CA LEU A 9 9.68 -26.06 -3.90
C LEU A 9 8.49 -26.84 -3.30
N PRO A 10 8.75 -27.97 -2.62
CA PRO A 10 7.75 -28.62 -1.81
C PRO A 10 7.16 -27.63 -0.78
N GLU A 11 5.86 -27.74 -0.51
CA GLU A 11 5.12 -26.78 0.31
C GLU A 11 5.79 -26.45 1.65
N LYS A 12 6.29 -27.46 2.37
CA LYS A 12 7.01 -27.27 3.63
C LYS A 12 8.27 -26.41 3.47
N SER A 13 9.05 -26.67 2.42
CA SER A 13 10.26 -25.92 2.11
C SER A 13 9.95 -24.50 1.67
N LEU A 14 8.91 -24.33 0.84
CA LEU A 14 8.42 -23.01 0.44
C LEU A 14 8.00 -22.19 1.65
N ASN A 15 7.12 -22.74 2.50
CA ASN A 15 6.63 -22.07 3.70
C ASN A 15 7.79 -21.68 4.64
N TYR A 16 8.78 -22.57 4.80
CA TYR A 16 9.98 -22.28 5.59
C TYR A 16 10.77 -21.08 5.06
N VAL A 17 10.95 -20.98 3.74
CA VAL A 17 11.64 -19.84 3.12
C VAL A 17 10.82 -18.56 3.28
N LEU A 18 9.53 -18.59 2.96
CA LEU A 18 8.67 -17.41 3.03
C LEU A 18 8.60 -16.84 4.46
N ARG A 19 8.51 -17.69 5.49
CA ARG A 19 8.52 -17.23 6.90
C ARG A 19 9.78 -16.50 7.33
N ARG A 20 10.86 -16.60 6.55
CA ARG A 20 12.15 -15.93 6.82
C ARG A 20 12.40 -14.73 5.92
N MET A 21 11.54 -14.48 4.94
CA MET A 21 11.64 -13.30 4.09
C MET A 21 11.22 -12.04 4.86
N PRO A 22 11.86 -10.90 4.62
CA PRO A 22 11.39 -9.61 5.11
C PRO A 22 10.03 -9.25 4.49
N LEU A 23 9.29 -8.33 5.11
CA LEU A 23 7.90 -8.03 4.75
C LEU A 23 7.84 -7.41 3.36
N THR A 24 8.84 -6.57 3.05
CA THR A 24 9.03 -6.01 1.72
C THR A 24 9.09 -7.12 0.68
N GLU A 25 9.96 -8.13 0.86
CA GLU A 25 10.06 -9.25 -0.08
C GLU A 25 8.80 -10.12 -0.14
N LEU A 26 8.10 -10.32 0.98
CA LEU A 26 6.83 -11.06 1.00
C LEU A 26 5.74 -10.36 0.19
N ILE A 27 5.61 -9.04 0.35
CA ILE A 27 4.69 -8.22 -0.45
C ILE A 27 5.08 -8.28 -1.92
N GLY A 28 6.37 -8.12 -2.22
CA GLY A 28 6.88 -8.22 -3.60
C GLY A 28 6.61 -9.57 -4.23
N PHE A 29 6.82 -10.65 -3.48
CA PHE A 29 6.54 -12.00 -3.92
C PHE A 29 5.04 -12.21 -4.20
N ALA A 30 4.16 -11.73 -3.32
CA ALA A 30 2.72 -11.81 -3.51
C ALA A 30 2.23 -11.08 -4.77
N LEU A 31 2.91 -10.01 -5.19
CA LEU A 31 2.61 -9.27 -6.42
C LEU A 31 2.97 -10.02 -7.72
N ILE A 32 3.77 -11.09 -7.66
CA ILE A 32 4.25 -11.80 -8.86
C ILE A 32 3.13 -12.59 -9.54
N SER A 33 2.25 -13.22 -8.76
CA SER A 33 1.16 -14.06 -9.27
C SER A 33 0.12 -14.36 -8.20
N GLN A 34 -1.09 -14.74 -8.61
CA GLN A 34 -2.12 -15.18 -7.67
C GLN A 34 -1.66 -16.38 -6.81
N THR A 35 -0.88 -17.31 -7.37
CA THR A 35 -0.33 -18.44 -6.59
C THR A 35 0.61 -17.96 -5.50
N ALA A 36 1.50 -17.01 -5.82
CA ALA A 36 2.41 -16.44 -4.83
C ALA A 36 1.65 -15.69 -3.74
N LYS A 37 0.63 -14.90 -4.11
CA LYS A 37 -0.29 -14.23 -3.20
C LYS A 37 -0.95 -15.21 -2.21
N ASN A 38 -1.54 -16.29 -2.72
CA ASN A 38 -2.19 -17.31 -1.89
C ASN A 38 -1.21 -17.92 -0.87
N HIS A 39 0.05 -18.15 -1.26
CA HIS A 39 1.06 -18.66 -0.33
C HIS A 39 1.38 -17.67 0.79
N VAL A 40 1.42 -16.37 0.50
CA VAL A 40 1.67 -15.32 1.49
C VAL A 40 0.48 -15.12 2.42
N GLU A 41 -0.74 -15.09 1.88
CA GLU A 41 -1.99 -15.07 2.67
C GLU A 41 -2.04 -16.22 3.68
N ASN A 42 -1.68 -17.43 3.25
CA ASN A 42 -1.65 -18.62 4.09
C ASN A 42 -0.59 -18.57 5.22
N LEU A 43 0.37 -17.63 5.17
CA LEU A 43 1.28 -17.41 6.29
C LEU A 43 0.58 -16.77 7.49
N ASN A 44 -0.62 -16.20 7.28
CA ASN A 44 -1.42 -15.50 8.29
C ASN A 44 -0.63 -14.39 8.98
N ILE A 45 0.01 -13.54 8.18
CA ILE A 45 0.78 -12.39 8.67
C ILE A 45 -0.21 -11.42 9.33
N LYS A 46 -0.09 -11.27 10.64
CA LYS A 46 -0.87 -10.28 11.39
C LYS A 46 -0.26 -8.89 11.18
N MET A 47 -0.84 -8.11 10.28
CA MET A 47 -0.53 -6.69 10.19
C MET A 47 -1.13 -5.96 11.39
N ARG A 48 -0.32 -5.10 12.01
CA ARG A 48 -0.74 -4.23 13.09
C ARG A 48 -1.41 -2.98 12.54
N ASP A 49 -0.80 -2.41 11.50
CA ASP A 49 -1.26 -1.17 10.88
C ASP A 49 -0.69 -1.01 9.48
N VAL A 50 -1.47 -0.30 8.65
CA VAL A 50 -1.07 0.19 7.32
C VAL A 50 -1.26 1.70 7.34
N LEU A 51 -0.14 2.44 7.31
CA LEU A 51 -0.17 3.90 7.31
C LEU A 51 0.16 4.41 5.90
N VAL A 52 -0.68 5.30 5.39
CA VAL A 52 -0.48 5.98 4.11
C VAL A 52 -0.20 7.46 4.36
N GLY A 53 0.98 7.92 3.97
CA GLY A 53 1.37 9.32 4.00
C GLY A 53 1.21 9.95 2.62
N LEU A 54 0.53 11.10 2.55
CA LEU A 54 0.35 11.88 1.32
C LEU A 54 1.20 13.14 1.40
N GLU A 55 2.37 13.06 0.79
CA GLU A 55 3.39 14.10 0.67
C GLU A 55 3.67 14.36 -0.83
N ASP A 56 4.88 14.82 -1.19
CA ASP A 56 5.34 14.90 -2.59
C ASP A 56 5.32 13.51 -3.28
N ASN A 57 5.28 12.45 -2.50
CA ASN A 57 4.99 11.09 -2.91
C ASN A 57 3.99 10.41 -1.97
N ILE A 58 3.41 9.29 -2.43
CA ILE A 58 2.49 8.49 -1.61
C ILE A 58 3.30 7.42 -0.89
N ARG A 59 3.42 7.52 0.43
CA ARG A 59 4.24 6.64 1.25
C ARG A 59 3.39 5.62 1.98
N PHE A 60 3.86 4.37 2.04
CA PHE A 60 3.23 3.29 2.77
C PHE A 60 4.19 2.80 3.85
N TYR A 61 3.73 2.83 5.10
CA TYR A 61 4.42 2.21 6.23
C TYR A 61 3.54 1.07 6.74
N ILE A 62 4.06 -0.15 6.63
CA ILE A 62 3.32 -1.35 7.00
C ILE A 62 4.05 -2.00 8.15
N ARG A 63 3.37 -2.22 9.28
CA ARG A 63 3.98 -2.85 10.45
C ARG A 63 3.25 -4.16 10.72
N ALA A 64 4.01 -5.27 10.76
CA ALA A 64 3.50 -6.55 11.23
C ALA A 64 3.72 -6.68 12.74
N ASP A 65 2.91 -7.49 13.41
CA ASP A 65 3.09 -7.78 14.83
C ASP A 65 4.42 -8.51 15.11
N ARG A 66 5.04 -8.26 16.27
CA ARG A 66 6.40 -8.69 16.63
C ARG A 66 6.61 -10.21 16.60
N ASN A 67 5.53 -10.97 16.74
CA ASN A 67 5.58 -12.44 16.67
C ASN A 67 5.94 -12.93 15.26
N ASN A 68 5.69 -12.10 14.25
CA ASN A 68 6.26 -12.26 12.93
C ASN A 68 7.62 -11.55 12.98
N PHE A 69 8.72 -12.24 12.67
CA PHE A 69 10.10 -11.72 12.68
C PHE A 69 10.36 -10.56 11.68
N VAL A 70 9.31 -9.89 11.25
CA VAL A 70 9.24 -9.07 10.06
C VAL A 70 8.97 -7.63 10.48
N ALA A 71 10.05 -6.87 10.62
CA ALA A 71 10.09 -5.63 11.41
C ALA A 71 9.16 -4.50 10.91
N SER A 72 8.98 -4.41 9.58
CA SER A 72 8.12 -3.44 8.89
C SER A 72 8.43 -3.52 7.40
N ALA A 73 7.56 -2.97 6.56
CA ALA A 73 7.88 -2.64 5.17
C ALA A 73 7.60 -1.17 4.89
N PHE A 74 8.39 -0.59 4.00
CA PHE A 74 8.21 0.77 3.53
C PHE A 74 8.21 0.80 2.01
N PHE A 75 7.23 1.50 1.46
CA PHE A 75 7.09 1.72 0.02
C PHE A 75 6.74 3.17 -0.26
N SER A 76 7.05 3.62 -1.46
CA SER A 76 6.58 4.91 -1.97
C SER A 76 6.18 4.82 -3.42
N PHE A 77 5.10 5.51 -3.81
CA PHE A 77 4.82 5.80 -5.20
C PHE A 77 5.28 7.22 -5.51
N ASP A 78 6.28 7.33 -6.36
CA ASP A 78 6.66 8.62 -6.93
C ASP A 78 5.65 9.03 -7.99
N ILE A 79 5.22 10.28 -7.93
CA ILE A 79 4.21 10.86 -8.81
C ILE A 79 4.94 11.65 -9.90
N ASN A 80 4.96 11.14 -11.12
CA ASN A 80 5.62 11.79 -12.24
C ASN A 80 4.59 12.31 -13.24
N GLN A 81 4.86 13.49 -13.81
CA GLN A 81 4.08 13.99 -14.94
C GLN A 81 4.52 13.30 -16.23
N VAL A 82 3.57 12.78 -17.00
CA VAL A 82 3.84 12.26 -18.34
C VAL A 82 4.08 13.43 -19.28
N LEU A 83 5.31 13.57 -19.78
CA LEU A 83 5.73 14.72 -20.61
C LEU A 83 4.84 14.93 -21.84
N GLU A 84 4.39 13.84 -22.46
CA GLU A 84 3.60 13.86 -23.69
C GLU A 84 2.09 14.06 -23.44
N GLN A 85 1.62 13.93 -22.19
CA GLN A 85 0.20 13.92 -21.83
C GLN A 85 -0.05 14.82 -20.61
N PRO A 86 -0.25 16.13 -20.81
CA PRO A 86 -0.56 17.07 -19.72
C PRO A 86 -1.75 16.58 -18.88
N GLY A 87 -1.59 16.60 -17.55
CA GLY A 87 -2.61 16.11 -16.61
C GLY A 87 -2.51 14.62 -16.28
N LYS A 88 -1.88 13.80 -17.13
CA LYS A 88 -1.64 12.39 -16.80
C LYS A 88 -0.49 12.25 -15.82
N ARG A 89 -0.69 11.45 -14.78
CA ARG A 89 0.31 11.09 -13.79
C ARG A 89 0.68 9.61 -13.91
N GLU A 90 1.96 9.32 -13.75
CA GLU A 90 2.50 7.97 -13.60
C GLU A 90 2.95 7.76 -12.16
N PHE A 91 2.59 6.62 -11.61
CA PHE A 91 2.91 6.24 -10.25
C PHE A 91 3.93 5.11 -10.29
N ILE A 92 5.14 5.38 -9.76
CA ILE A 92 6.24 4.42 -9.78
C ILE A 92 6.47 3.89 -8.37
N LEU A 93 6.20 2.60 -8.16
CA LEU A 93 6.43 1.93 -6.88
C LEU A 93 7.92 1.76 -6.61
N LYS A 94 8.36 2.21 -5.43
CA LYS A 94 9.72 2.06 -4.91
C LYS A 94 9.72 1.42 -3.53
N THR A 95 10.77 0.65 -3.23
CA THR A 95 11.03 0.09 -1.91
C THR A 95 11.96 0.97 -1.08
N SER A 96 12.08 0.71 0.22
CA SER A 96 13.07 1.35 1.10
C SER A 96 14.52 1.21 0.63
N GLU A 97 14.83 0.14 -0.10
CA GLU A 97 16.17 -0.13 -0.62
C GLU A 97 16.45 0.63 -1.93
N GLY A 98 15.50 1.47 -2.39
CA GLY A 98 15.61 2.23 -3.63
C GLY A 98 15.36 1.41 -4.89
N GLN A 99 14.83 0.19 -4.77
CA GLN A 99 14.44 -0.61 -5.92
C GLN A 99 13.14 -0.08 -6.51
N THR A 100 13.08 0.01 -7.83
CA THR A 100 11.86 0.33 -8.56
C THR A 100 11.17 -0.95 -9.00
N TRP A 101 9.90 -1.10 -8.66
CA TRP A 101 9.08 -2.22 -9.09
C TRP A 101 8.11 -1.77 -10.17
N THR A 102 8.29 -2.32 -11.37
CA THR A 102 7.44 -2.03 -12.51
C THR A 102 6.51 -3.21 -12.77
N ASN A 103 5.21 -3.03 -12.54
CA ASN A 103 4.19 -3.99 -12.96
C ASN A 103 3.09 -3.23 -13.72
N PRO A 104 2.94 -3.46 -15.04
CA PRO A 104 1.89 -2.81 -15.82
C PRO A 104 0.50 -3.05 -15.21
N GLY A 105 -0.15 -1.96 -14.77
CA GLY A 105 -1.48 -2.02 -14.15
C GLY A 105 -1.47 -2.01 -12.61
N LEU A 106 -0.30 -2.09 -11.97
CA LEU A 106 -0.21 -1.90 -10.51
C LEU A 106 -0.21 -0.40 -10.18
N GLY A 107 -1.40 0.15 -9.97
CA GLY A 107 -1.57 1.49 -9.40
C GLY A 107 -1.56 1.48 -7.87
N VAL A 108 -1.66 2.68 -7.31
CA VAL A 108 -1.67 2.94 -5.86
C VAL A 108 -2.79 2.14 -5.17
N ARG A 109 -4.00 2.19 -5.75
CA ARG A 109 -5.17 1.47 -5.21
C ARG A 109 -4.97 -0.04 -5.26
N GLN A 110 -4.52 -0.58 -6.40
CA GLN A 110 -4.30 -2.02 -6.55
C GLN A 110 -3.24 -2.53 -5.56
N PHE A 111 -2.18 -1.76 -5.34
CA PHE A 111 -1.17 -2.08 -4.34
C PHE A 111 -1.74 -2.06 -2.91
N LEU A 112 -2.55 -1.06 -2.60
CA LEU A 112 -3.16 -0.93 -1.29
C LEU A 112 -4.15 -2.09 -1.00
N ASP A 113 -5.07 -2.38 -1.92
CA ASP A 113 -5.99 -3.51 -1.80
C ASP A 113 -5.20 -4.82 -1.60
N HIS A 114 -4.11 -4.99 -2.36
CA HIS A 114 -3.25 -6.16 -2.23
C HIS A 114 -2.63 -6.29 -0.84
N VAL A 115 -2.08 -5.22 -0.29
CA VAL A 115 -1.48 -5.21 1.06
C VAL A 115 -2.52 -5.53 2.14
N LEU A 116 -3.70 -4.91 2.06
CA LEU A 116 -4.77 -5.10 3.04
C LEU A 116 -5.29 -6.54 3.02
N GLU A 117 -5.40 -7.15 1.84
CA GLU A 117 -5.85 -8.52 1.65
C GLU A 117 -4.86 -9.54 2.23
N ILE A 118 -3.58 -9.46 1.85
CA ILE A 118 -2.56 -10.41 2.36
C ILE A 118 -2.30 -10.27 3.86
N GLY A 119 -2.57 -9.09 4.42
CA GLY A 119 -2.43 -8.80 5.84
C GLY A 119 -3.67 -9.12 6.68
N HIS A 120 -4.78 -9.49 6.03
CA HIS A 120 -6.10 -9.58 6.66
C HIS A 120 -6.44 -8.35 7.51
N HIS A 121 -6.09 -7.17 7.02
CA HIS A 121 -6.19 -5.91 7.74
C HIS A 121 -6.98 -4.93 6.86
N PRO A 122 -8.31 -4.86 7.00
CA PRO A 122 -9.17 -4.14 6.05
C PRO A 122 -9.19 -2.62 6.27
N GLU A 123 -8.53 -2.13 7.31
CA GLU A 123 -8.49 -0.73 7.69
C GLU A 123 -7.11 -0.14 7.44
N LEU A 124 -7.04 1.17 7.23
CA LEU A 124 -5.76 1.86 7.11
C LEU A 124 -5.83 3.24 7.76
N SER A 125 -4.66 3.79 8.07
CA SER A 125 -4.52 5.13 8.62
C SER A 125 -3.94 6.09 7.58
N ILE A 126 -4.58 7.22 7.29
CA ILE A 126 -4.08 8.21 6.34
C ILE A 126 -3.58 9.48 7.03
N PHE A 127 -2.41 9.94 6.62
CA PHE A 127 -1.78 11.17 7.06
C PHE A 127 -1.57 12.12 5.89
N PHE A 128 -2.22 13.28 5.95
CA PHE A 128 -2.17 14.30 4.91
C PHE A 128 -1.20 15.43 5.30
N ASN A 129 -0.19 15.68 4.46
CA ASN A 129 0.75 16.78 4.66
C ASN A 129 0.70 17.81 3.52
N LYS A 130 1.14 17.44 2.32
CA LYS A 130 1.14 18.28 1.12
C LYS A 130 1.40 17.40 -0.09
N ILE A 131 0.46 17.34 -1.03
CA ILE A 131 0.58 16.51 -2.23
C ILE A 131 0.25 17.34 -3.47
N ASP A 132 1.05 17.17 -4.52
CA ASP A 132 0.87 17.81 -5.83
C ASP A 132 0.20 16.86 -6.82
N CYS A 133 -1.01 16.43 -6.46
CA CYS A 133 -1.89 15.63 -7.30
C CYS A 133 -3.29 16.25 -7.24
N ASP A 134 -4.08 16.09 -8.30
CA ASP A 134 -5.46 16.56 -8.30
C ASP A 134 -6.29 15.83 -7.25
N GLU A 135 -7.27 16.56 -6.74
CA GLU A 135 -8.10 16.13 -5.62
C GLU A 135 -8.93 14.89 -5.93
N ASP A 136 -9.52 14.86 -7.13
CA ASP A 136 -10.42 13.79 -7.55
C ASP A 136 -9.65 12.47 -7.65
N THR A 137 -8.42 12.49 -8.20
CA THR A 137 -7.53 11.32 -8.23
C THR A 137 -7.24 10.77 -6.83
N ILE A 138 -7.00 11.63 -5.84
CA ILE A 138 -6.76 11.19 -4.46
C ILE A 138 -8.04 10.62 -3.85
N CYS A 139 -9.18 11.27 -4.04
CA CYS A 139 -10.46 10.78 -3.52
C CYS A 139 -10.78 9.40 -4.09
N ASP A 140 -10.59 9.21 -5.40
CA ASP A 140 -10.81 7.95 -6.09
C ASP A 140 -9.86 6.84 -5.60
N MET A 141 -8.60 7.17 -5.30
CA MET A 141 -7.65 6.20 -4.73
C MET A 141 -8.13 5.62 -3.41
N PHE A 142 -8.70 6.44 -2.53
CA PHE A 142 -9.13 6.02 -1.19
C PHE A 142 -10.63 5.74 -1.09
N ASP A 143 -11.34 5.73 -2.22
CA ASP A 143 -12.79 5.56 -2.24
C ASP A 143 -13.20 4.19 -1.68
N VAL A 144 -14.23 4.16 -0.83
CA VAL A 144 -14.78 2.95 -0.19
C VAL A 144 -13.86 2.27 0.85
N LEU A 145 -12.63 2.73 1.05
CA LEU A 145 -11.72 2.11 2.04
C LEU A 145 -12.14 2.43 3.47
N ALA A 146 -12.05 1.42 4.34
CA ALA A 146 -12.25 1.62 5.77
C ALA A 146 -11.02 2.30 6.36
N LEU A 147 -11.24 3.37 7.11
CA LEU A 147 -10.17 4.21 7.64
C LEU A 147 -10.17 4.11 9.17
N GLU A 148 -9.10 3.55 9.72
CA GLU A 148 -8.86 3.46 11.17
C GLU A 148 -8.64 4.88 11.73
N THR A 149 -7.70 5.61 11.13
CA THR A 149 -7.34 6.97 11.53
C THR A 149 -7.21 7.87 10.31
N PHE A 150 -7.74 9.09 10.42
CA PHE A 150 -7.49 10.19 9.49
C PHE A 150 -6.84 11.33 10.24
N ALA A 151 -5.65 11.76 9.80
CA ALA A 151 -4.91 12.84 10.42
C ALA A 151 -4.39 13.83 9.37
N MET A 152 -4.38 15.11 9.75
CA MET A 152 -3.87 16.22 8.93
C MET A 152 -3.26 17.29 9.83
N TYR A 153 -2.27 18.02 9.33
CA TYR A 153 -1.69 19.15 10.07
C TYR A 153 -2.71 20.29 10.25
N ILE A 154 -2.73 20.95 11.42
CA ILE A 154 -3.71 22.00 11.70
C ILE A 154 -3.62 23.18 10.71
N GLY A 155 -2.41 23.53 10.25
CA GLY A 155 -2.21 24.57 9.24
C GLY A 155 -2.94 24.30 7.92
N ASN A 156 -3.29 23.03 7.66
CA ASN A 156 -3.97 22.59 6.45
C ASN A 156 -5.50 22.77 6.51
N PHE A 157 -6.11 23.10 7.66
CA PHE A 157 -7.56 23.31 7.76
C PHE A 157 -8.07 24.47 6.90
N VAL A 158 -7.22 25.45 6.59
CA VAL A 158 -7.59 26.58 5.72
C VAL A 158 -7.63 26.17 4.25
N ASN A 159 -6.94 25.08 3.89
CA ASN A 159 -6.87 24.61 2.52
C ASN A 159 -8.09 23.75 2.18
N ILE A 160 -8.80 24.18 1.13
CA ILE A 160 -10.08 23.63 0.66
C ILE A 160 -9.98 22.13 0.36
N PHE A 161 -8.84 21.67 -0.17
CA PHE A 161 -8.59 20.26 -0.46
C PHE A 161 -8.76 19.40 0.80
N TYR A 162 -8.12 19.79 1.91
CA TYR A 162 -8.21 18.99 3.14
C TYR A 162 -9.58 19.07 3.80
N GLN A 163 -10.28 20.21 3.66
CA GLN A 163 -11.67 20.30 4.13
C GLN A 163 -12.58 19.32 3.37
N LYS A 164 -12.38 19.17 2.07
CA LYS A 164 -13.14 18.22 1.26
C LYS A 164 -12.74 16.78 1.57
N MET A 165 -11.44 16.46 1.72
CA MET A 165 -11.00 15.13 2.20
C MET A 165 -11.58 14.80 3.57
N LEU A 166 -11.62 15.76 4.51
CA LEU A 166 -12.24 15.58 5.81
C LEU A 166 -13.75 15.32 5.71
N LYS A 167 -14.47 16.06 4.86
CA LYS A 167 -15.90 15.81 4.59
C LYS A 167 -16.12 14.43 3.99
N TYR A 168 -15.28 14.04 3.04
CA TYR A 168 -15.30 12.74 2.40
C TYR A 168 -15.10 11.62 3.45
N TYR A 169 -14.11 11.78 4.33
CA TYR A 169 -13.87 10.85 5.45
C TYR A 169 -15.06 10.77 6.41
N LEU A 170 -15.59 11.91 6.87
CA LEU A 170 -16.71 11.96 7.81
C LEU A 170 -17.97 11.31 7.25
N LYS A 171 -18.17 11.35 5.93
CA LYS A 171 -19.28 10.68 5.24
C LYS A 171 -19.11 9.16 5.22
N ASN A 172 -17.89 8.66 5.06
CA ASN A 172 -17.59 7.23 4.96
C ASN A 172 -17.35 6.54 6.29
N LYS A 173 -17.22 7.29 7.39
CA LYS A 173 -17.18 6.71 8.72
C LYS A 173 -18.52 6.03 8.99
N LYS A 174 -18.54 4.70 8.93
CA LYS A 174 -19.66 3.92 9.45
C LYS A 174 -19.85 4.35 10.90
N VAL A 175 -21.00 4.97 11.18
CA VAL A 175 -21.46 5.16 12.56
C VAL A 175 -21.62 3.75 13.12
N GLN A 176 -20.71 3.38 14.02
CA GLN A 176 -20.87 2.17 14.84
C GLN A 176 -22.09 2.29 15.73
#